data_AF-A0A9P5GVM3-F1
#
_entry.id   AF-A0A9P5GVM3-F1
#
_cell.length_a   1.000
_cell.length_b   1.000
_cell.length_c   1.000
_cell.angle_alpha   90.00
_cell.angle_beta   90.00
_cell.angle_gamma   90.00
#
_symmetry.space_group_name_H-M   'P 1'
#
loop_
_entity.id
_entity.type
_entity.pdbx_description
1 polymer ?
#
loop_
_entity_poly.entity_id
_entity_poly.type
_entity_poly.pdbx_seq_one_letter_code
_entity_poly.pdbx_strand_id
1 'polypeptide(L)' 'MLLHPDELTLAGNLRLDCATYLTSKRRIFERRLQCLRNGKEFRKTDAQQACKIDVNKASKLWTAFDKVGWLDAEWVRQYL' A
#
# COMPACT_ATOMS: atom_id res chain seq x y z
N MET A 1 -9.44 -6.23 16.83
CA MET A 1 -8.63 -6.00 15.61
C MET A 1 -7.70 -4.82 15.89
N LEU A 2 -6.47 -5.07 16.35
CA LEU A 2 -5.49 -4.01 16.53
C LEU A 2 -4.74 -3.81 15.21
N LEU A 3 -4.85 -2.62 14.63
CA LEU A 3 -3.87 -2.17 13.65
C LEU A 3 -2.50 -2.17 14.31
N HIS A 4 -1.45 -2.50 13.55
CA HIS A 4 -0.08 -2.41 14.07
C HIS A 4 0.17 -0.95 14.51
N PRO A 5 0.85 -0.68 15.64
CA PRO A 5 1.13 0.68 16.09
C PRO A 5 1.82 1.54 15.02
N ASP A 6 2.59 0.93 14.13
CA ASP A 6 3.16 1.59 12.95
C ASP A 6 2.12 2.07 11.95
N GLU A 7 1.04 1.31 11.71
CA GLU A 7 -0.04 1.72 10.80
C GLU A 7 -0.83 2.90 11.38
N LEU A 8 -1.09 2.88 12.69
CA LEU A 8 -1.74 3.99 13.41
C LEU A 8 -0.88 5.25 13.34
N THR A 9 0.42 5.12 13.59
CA THR A 9 1.38 6.22 13.49
C THR A 9 1.48 6.74 12.05
N LEU A 10 1.47 5.85 11.06
CA LEU A 10 1.51 6.22 9.64
C LEU A 10 0.23 6.95 9.21
N ALA A 11 -0.94 6.45 9.57
CA ALA A 11 -2.23 7.08 9.27
C ALA A 11 -2.37 8.44 9.97
N GLY A 12 -1.92 8.55 11.23
CA GLY A 12 -1.84 9.80 11.97
C GLY A 12 -0.91 10.82 11.32
N ASN A 13 0.29 10.40 10.91
CA ASN A 13 1.25 11.25 10.19
C ASN A 13 0.72 11.73 8.83
N LEU A 14 -0.05 10.90 8.13
CA LEU A 14 -0.65 11.25 6.83
C LEU A 14 -1.95 12.06 6.95
N ARG A 15 -2.47 12.24 8.18
CA ARG A 15 -3.80 12.81 8.46
C ARG A 15 -4.84 12.23 7.50
N LEU A 16 -4.93 10.90 7.48
CA LEU A 16 -5.89 10.15 6.68
C LEU A 16 -6.97 9.60 7.60
N ASP A 17 -8.23 9.74 7.20
CA ASP A 17 -9.32 8.99 7.81
C ASP A 17 -9.06 7.48 7.69
N CYS A 18 -9.44 6.72 8.73
CA CYS A 18 -9.27 5.27 8.75
C CYS A 18 -9.90 4.60 7.52
N ALA A 19 -11.08 5.07 7.09
CA ALA A 19 -11.76 4.56 5.89
C ALA A 19 -10.91 4.76 4.62
N THR A 20 -10.31 5.94 4.47
CA THR A 20 -9.45 6.30 3.33
C THR A 20 -8.14 5.51 3.35
N TYR A 21 -7.54 5.33 4.52
CA TYR A 21 -6.36 4.50 4.70
C TYR A 21 -6.62 3.04 4.31
N LEU A 22 -7.67 2.43 4.86
CA LEU A 22 -8.04 1.04 4.58
C LEU A 22 -8.34 0.83 3.09
N THR A 23 -9.08 1.76 2.47
CA THR A 23 -9.38 1.72 1.04
C THR A 23 -8.10 1.81 0.20
N SER A 24 -7.22 2.74 0.54
CA SER A 24 -5.94 2.93 -0.17
C SER A 24 -5.03 1.72 -0.02
N LYS A 25 -4.89 1.19 1.21
CA LYS A 25 -4.13 -0.02 1.49
C LYS A 25 -4.63 -1.16 0.61
N ARG A 26 -5.92 -1.47 0.63
CA ARG A 26 -6.50 -2.56 -0.17
C ARG A 26 -6.18 -2.44 -1.66
N ARG A 27 -6.29 -1.24 -2.22
CA ARG A 27 -6.01 -0.99 -3.64
C ARG A 27 -4.54 -1.13 -4.03
N ILE A 28 -3.62 -0.71 -3.15
CA ILE A 28 -2.18 -0.91 -3.37
C ILE A 28 -1.86 -2.39 -3.46
N PHE A 29 -2.38 -3.18 -2.53
CA PHE A 29 -2.17 -4.63 -2.51
C PHE A 29 -2.83 -5.32 -3.71
N GLU A 30 -4.07 -4.96 -4.08
CA GLU A 30 -4.72 -5.48 -5.30
C GLU A 30 -3.89 -5.18 -6.55
N ARG A 31 -3.38 -3.95 -6.69
CA ARG A 31 -2.54 -3.58 -7.83
C ARG A 31 -1.19 -4.29 -7.81
N ARG A 32 -0.59 -4.47 -6.63
CA ARG A 32 0.64 -5.28 -6.46
C ARG A 32 0.41 -6.71 -6.93
N LEU A 33 -0.68 -7.34 -6.51
CA LEU A 33 -1.04 -8.70 -6.93
C LEU A 33 -1.26 -8.78 -8.44
N GLN A 34 -1.94 -7.80 -9.05
CA GLN A 34 -2.10 -7.76 -10.50
C GLN A 34 -0.76 -7.62 -11.23
N CYS A 35 0.13 -6.73 -10.78
CA CYS A 35 1.46 -6.61 -11.36
C CYS A 35 2.24 -7.92 -11.23
N LEU A 36 2.22 -8.55 -10.05
CA LEU A 36 2.90 -9.83 -9.81
C LEU A 36 2.34 -10.95 -10.70
N ARG A 37 1.02 -11.06 -10.84
CA ARG A 37 0.35 -12.00 -11.76
C ARG A 37 0.77 -11.79 -13.21
N ASN A 38 0.98 -10.54 -13.61
CA ASN A 38 1.44 -10.18 -14.95
C ASN A 38 2.97 -10.28 -15.10
N GLY A 39 3.70 -10.72 -14.06
CA GLY A 39 5.17 -10.77 -14.06
C GLY A 39 5.84 -9.39 -14.09
N LYS A 40 5.11 -8.33 -13.72
CA LYS A 40 5.59 -6.94 -13.70
C LYS A 40 5.98 -6.51 -12.29
N GLU A 41 7.02 -5.69 -12.20
CA GLU A 41 7.37 -5.02 -10.95
C GLU A 41 6.31 -3.99 -10.57
N PHE A 42 6.02 -3.90 -9.27
CA PHE A 42 5.09 -2.91 -8.76
C PHE A 42 5.85 -1.66 -8.34
N ARG A 43 5.58 -0.54 -9.02
CA ARG A 43 6.24 0.72 -8.72
C ARG A 43 5.33 1.63 -7.91
N LYS A 44 5.96 2.63 -7.30
CA LYS A 44 5.29 3.72 -6.60
C LYS A 44 4.23 4.42 -7.46
N THR A 45 4.49 4.59 -8.76
CA THR A 45 3.54 5.16 -9.73
C THR A 45 2.28 4.32 -9.88
N ASP A 46 2.38 2.99 -9.86
CA ASP A 46 1.21 2.10 -9.91
C ASP A 46 0.35 2.23 -8.65
N ALA A 47 1.00 2.34 -7.49
CA ALA A 47 0.32 2.57 -6.23
C ALA A 47 -0.41 3.91 -6.21
N GLN A 48 0.24 4.96 -6.70
CA GLN A 48 -0.34 6.30 -6.82
C GLN A 48 -1.56 6.29 -7.75
N GLN A 49 -1.48 5.62 -8.90
CA GLN A 49 -2.62 5.50 -9.82
C GLN A 49 -3.76 4.66 -9.26
N ALA A 50 -3.46 3.63 -8.48
CA ALA A 50 -4.48 2.77 -7.87
C ALA A 50 -5.24 3.50 -6.74
N CYS A 51 -4.55 4.34 -5.97
CA CYS A 51 -5.16 5.08 -4.87
C CYS A 51 -5.90 6.31 -5.40
N LYS A 52 -7.21 6.43 -5.10
CA LYS A 52 -7.99 7.66 -5.37
C LYS A 52 -7.76 8.71 -4.26
N ILE A 53 -6.51 8.96 -3.89
CA ILE A 53 -6.12 9.96 -2.89
C ILE A 53 -5.02 10.85 -3.45
N ASP A 54 -4.65 11.88 -2.69
CA ASP A 54 -3.52 12.73 -3.03
C ASP A 54 -2.24 11.92 -3.32
N VAL A 55 -1.62 12.23 -4.45
CA VAL A 55 -0.43 11.50 -4.95
C VAL A 55 0.75 11.57 -3.99
N ASN A 56 0.86 12.62 -3.16
CA ASN A 56 1.89 12.72 -2.13
C ASN A 56 1.58 11.81 -0.95
N LYS A 57 0.32 11.68 -0.56
CA LYS A 57 -0.10 10.75 0.50
C LYS A 57 0.09 9.30 0.06
N ALA A 58 -0.36 8.95 -1.14
CA ALA A 58 -0.16 7.63 -1.72
C ALA A 58 1.34 7.30 -1.85
N SER A 59 2.14 8.28 -2.29
CA SER A 59 3.60 8.20 -2.37
C SER A 59 4.25 7.83 -1.03
N LYS A 60 3.91 8.56 0.04
CA LYS A 60 4.44 8.30 1.39
C LYS A 60 3.99 6.94 1.94
N LEU A 61 2.73 6.58 1.71
CA LEU A 61 2.14 5.34 2.19
C LEU A 61 2.76 4.12 1.50
N TRP A 62 2.98 4.19 0.18
CA TRP A 62 3.74 3.19 -0.56
C TRP A 62 5.17 3.05 -0.03
N THR A 63 5.89 4.17 0.13
CA THR A 63 7.27 4.13 0.65
C THR A 63 7.34 3.56 2.06
N ALA A 64 6.36 3.82 2.92
CA ALA A 64 6.30 3.21 4.23
C ALA A 64 6.13 1.69 4.12
N PHE A 65 5.17 1.21 3.32
CA PHE A 65 4.96 -0.23 3.10
C PHE A 65 6.15 -0.93 2.46
N ASP A 66 6.82 -0.27 1.52
CA ASP A 66 8.06 -0.75 0.91
C ASP A 66 9.18 -0.86 1.95
N LYS A 67 9.34 0.16 2.79
CA LYS A 67 10.37 0.20 3.84
C LYS A 67 10.19 -0.89 4.91
N VAL A 68 8.95 -1.27 5.26
CA VAL A 68 8.68 -2.43 6.13
C VAL A 68 8.63 -3.77 5.38
N GLY A 69 8.83 -3.78 4.06
CA GLY A 69 8.83 -5.01 3.26
C GLY A 69 7.44 -5.62 3.05
N TRP A 70 6.35 -4.87 3.24
CA TRP A 70 4.98 -5.36 3.05
C TRP A 70 4.59 -5.53 1.58
N LEU A 71 5.27 -4.81 0.69
CA LEU A 71 5.05 -4.91 -0.76
C LEU A 71 5.93 -5.98 -1.39
N ASP A 72 6.67 -6.75 -0.60
CA ASP A 72 7.56 -7.77 -1.13
C ASP A 72 6.78 -8.85 -1.87
N ALA A 73 7.37 -9.34 -2.96
CA ALA A 73 6.71 -10.35 -3.78
C ALA A 73 6.51 -11.63 -2.99
N GLU A 74 7.37 -11.93 -2.02
CA GLU A 74 7.28 -13.09 -1.13
C GLU A 74 5.96 -13.11 -0.35
N TRP A 75 5.51 -11.96 0.16
CA TRP A 75 4.25 -11.86 0.89
C TRP A 75 3.04 -12.12 0.00
N VAL A 76 3.13 -11.82 -1.28
CA VAL A 76 2.02 -11.96 -2.23
C VAL A 76 2.06 -13.31 -2.95
N ARG A 77 3.25 -13.89 -3.11
CA ARG A 77 3.48 -15.21 -3.74
C ARG A 77 2.81 -16.33 -2.99
N GLN A 78 2.63 -16.21 -1.66
CA GLN A 78 1.88 -17.18 -0.87
C GLN A 78 0.35 -17.16 -1.16
N TYR A 79 -0.16 -16.08 -1.76
CA TYR A 79 -1.58 -15.92 -2.14
C TYR A 79 -1.82 -16.12 -3.64
N LEU A 80 -0.81 -16.58 -4.38
CA LEU A 80 -0.84 -16.75 -5.83
C LEU A 80 -1.36 -18.15 -6.20
#